data_AF-A0A7J6VPN9-F1
#
_entry.id   AF-A0A7J6VPN9-F1
#
_cell.length_a   1.000
_cell.length_b   1.000
_cell.length_c   1.000
_cell.angle_alpha   90.00
_cell.angle_beta   90.00
_cell.angle_gamma   90.00
#
_symmetry.space_group_name_H-M   'P 1'
#
loop_
_entity.id
_entity.type
_entity.pdbx_description
1 polymer ?
#
loop_
_entity_poly.entity_id
_entity_poly.type
_entity_poly.pdbx_seq_one_letter_code
_entity_poly.pdbx_strand_id
1 'polypeptide(L)'
;MASEQIARGEEFEKKAEKKINGWALFSSKYEDAADLYEKSANSFKLAKAWDRAAAVYIKLAGCHIKLDSKHEAASAYVDAANSYKKTSPKGYCLS
;
A
#
# COMPACT_ATOMS: atom_id res chain seq x y z
N MET A 1 2.80 -13.68 -15.15
CA MET A 1 3.98 -13.23 -14.38
C MET A 1 3.71 -11.92 -13.63
N ALA A 2 3.61 -10.75 -14.28
CA ALA A 2 3.29 -9.49 -13.56
C ALA A 2 1.82 -9.40 -13.12
N SER A 3 0.90 -9.85 -13.98
CA SER A 3 -0.55 -9.81 -13.77
C SER A 3 -1.01 -10.63 -12.56
N GLU A 4 -0.34 -11.76 -12.28
CA GLU A 4 -0.65 -12.62 -11.12
C GLU A 4 -0.28 -11.95 -9.80
N GLN A 5 0.87 -11.26 -9.77
CA GLN A 5 1.31 -10.54 -8.56
C GLN A 5 0.43 -9.30 -8.31
N ILE A 6 -0.02 -8.64 -9.38
CA ILE A 6 -1.04 -7.60 -9.28
C ILE A 6 -2.34 -8.15 -8.69
N ALA A 7 -2.85 -9.27 -9.22
CA ALA A 7 -4.08 -9.89 -8.72
C ALA A 7 -3.97 -10.31 -7.24
N ARG A 8 -2.82 -10.88 -6.84
CA ARG A 8 -2.53 -11.18 -5.43
C ARG A 8 -2.50 -9.92 -4.56
N GLY A 9 -1.86 -8.85 -5.06
CA GLY A 9 -1.83 -7.56 -4.38
C GLY A 9 -3.23 -7.00 -4.12
N GLU A 10 -4.10 -7.03 -5.13
CA GLU A 10 -5.50 -6.59 -5.02
C GLU A 10 -6.31 -7.45 -4.05
N GLU A 11 -6.06 -8.76 -4.02
CA GLU A 11 -6.74 -9.66 -3.09
C GLU A 11 -6.36 -9.34 -1.64
N PHE A 12 -5.07 -9.12 -1.35
CA PHE A 12 -4.61 -8.70 -0.03
C PHE A 12 -5.17 -7.34 0.37
N GLU A 13 -5.21 -6.38 -0.56
CA GLU A 13 -5.79 -5.05 -0.32
C GLU A 13 -7.28 -5.16 0.06
N LYS A 14 -8.06 -5.93 -0.70
CA LYS A 14 -9.49 -6.18 -0.38
C LYS A 14 -9.68 -6.88 0.95
N LYS A 15 -8.78 -7.81 1.32
CA LYS A 15 -8.81 -8.47 2.64
C LYS A 15 -8.55 -7.47 3.75
N ALA A 16 -7.56 -6.58 3.59
CA ALA A 16 -7.26 -5.51 4.53
C ALA A 16 -8.44 -4.55 4.71
N GLU A 17 -9.06 -4.13 3.61
CA GLU A 17 -10.24 -3.24 3.64
C GLU A 17 -11.44 -3.87 4.32
N LYS A 18 -11.70 -5.17 4.08
CA LYS A 18 -12.73 -5.93 4.81
C LYS A 18 -12.41 -6.02 6.31
N LYS A 19 -11.14 -6.15 6.69
CA LYS A 19 -10.71 -6.20 8.10
C LYS A 19 -10.93 -4.85 8.80
N ILE A 20 -10.61 -3.74 8.14
CA ILE A 20 -10.80 -2.38 8.68
C ILE A 20 -12.28 -2.00 8.78
N ASN A 21 -13.07 -2.31 7.75
CA ASN A 21 -14.51 -2.02 7.70
C ASN A 21 -15.36 -3.03 8.49
N GLY A 22 -14.80 -4.19 8.82
CA GLY A 22 -15.43 -5.16 9.70
C GLY A 22 -15.66 -4.56 11.10
N TRP A 23 -16.80 -4.92 11.69
CA TRP A 23 -17.26 -4.56 13.04
C TRP A 23 -16.31 -5.11 14.12
N ALA A 24 -15.10 -4.59 14.18
CA ALA A 24 -14.13 -4.86 15.24
C ALA A 24 -13.72 -3.51 15.82
N LEU A 25 -14.02 -3.37 17.11
CA LEU A 25 -14.02 -2.11 17.85
C LEU A 25 -12.65 -1.82 18.49
N PHE A 26 -11.52 -2.22 17.89
CA PHE A 26 -10.20 -2.07 18.53
C PHE A 26 -8.99 -2.00 17.59
N SER A 27 -7.92 -1.38 18.11
CA SER A 27 -6.61 -1.09 17.48
C SER A 27 -6.01 -2.24 16.66
N SER A 28 -6.18 -3.48 17.12
CA SER A 28 -5.55 -4.67 16.51
C SER A 28 -5.97 -4.94 15.06
N LYS A 29 -7.11 -4.40 14.59
CA LYS A 29 -7.49 -4.53 13.17
C LYS A 29 -6.59 -3.72 12.24
N TYR A 30 -6.03 -2.62 12.72
CA TYR A 30 -5.11 -1.80 11.93
C TYR A 30 -3.74 -2.47 11.81
N GLU A 31 -3.30 -3.23 12.82
CA GLU A 31 -2.07 -4.05 12.72
C GLU A 31 -2.24 -5.15 11.68
N ASP A 32 -3.33 -5.90 11.74
CA ASP A 32 -3.62 -6.99 10.79
C ASP A 32 -3.81 -6.45 9.36
N ALA A 33 -4.50 -5.32 9.22
CA ALA A 33 -4.64 -4.65 7.93
C ALA A 33 -3.32 -4.08 7.41
N ALA A 34 -2.45 -3.57 8.29
CA ALA A 34 -1.13 -3.08 7.90
C ALA A 34 -0.26 -4.21 7.33
N ASP A 35 -0.19 -5.37 7.98
CA ASP A 35 0.52 -6.55 7.44
C ASP A 35 -0.02 -6.96 6.06
N LEU A 36 -1.34 -6.95 5.89
CA LEU A 36 -1.97 -7.26 4.59
C LEU A 36 -1.64 -6.21 3.52
N TYR A 37 -1.66 -4.92 3.86
CA TYR A 37 -1.26 -3.86 2.93
C TYR A 37 0.22 -3.95 2.56
N GLU A 38 1.10 -4.32 3.49
CA GLU A 38 2.52 -4.51 3.19
C GLU A 38 2.74 -5.69 2.21
N LYS A 39 2.05 -6.82 2.44
CA LYS A 39 2.06 -7.97 1.50
C LYS A 39 1.51 -7.59 0.13
N SER A 40 0.48 -6.75 0.11
CA SER A 40 -0.09 -6.21 -1.12
C SER A 40 0.92 -5.33 -1.88
N ALA A 41 1.54 -4.38 -1.19
CA ALA A 41 2.54 -3.47 -1.75
C ALA A 41 3.77 -4.22 -2.28
N ASN A 42 4.25 -5.25 -1.57
CA ASN A 42 5.33 -6.10 -2.03
C ASN A 42 4.99 -6.84 -3.33
N SER A 43 3.75 -7.35 -3.43
CA SER A 43 3.26 -8.00 -4.66
C SER A 43 3.20 -7.02 -5.84
N PHE A 44 2.74 -5.79 -5.61
CA PHE A 44 2.73 -4.74 -6.62
C PHE A 44 4.15 -4.30 -7.03
N LYS A 45 5.09 -4.20 -6.09
CA LYS A 45 6.52 -3.94 -6.39
C LYS A 45 7.12 -5.03 -7.28
N LEU A 46 6.84 -6.31 -6.99
CA LEU A 46 7.29 -7.44 -7.84
C LEU A 46 6.71 -7.36 -9.26
N ALA A 47 5.48 -6.88 -9.39
CA ALA A 47 4.85 -6.62 -10.68
C ALA A 47 5.35 -5.35 -11.40
N LYS A 48 6.26 -4.57 -10.78
CA LYS A 48 6.65 -3.22 -11.21
C LYS A 48 5.46 -2.24 -11.31
N ALA A 49 4.37 -2.54 -10.61
CA ALA A 49 3.18 -1.69 -10.52
C ALA A 49 3.39 -0.63 -9.43
N TRP A 50 4.34 0.27 -9.66
CA TRP A 50 4.75 1.30 -8.69
C TRP A 50 3.59 2.21 -8.27
N ASP A 51 2.64 2.47 -9.16
CA ASP A 51 1.48 3.34 -8.92
C ASP A 51 0.55 2.74 -7.86
N ARG A 52 0.24 1.45 -8.05
CA ARG A 52 -0.57 0.69 -7.10
C ARG A 52 0.13 0.46 -5.78
N ALA A 53 1.42 0.11 -5.82
CA ALA A 53 2.22 -0.07 -4.61
C ALA A 53 2.21 1.20 -3.76
N ALA A 54 2.36 2.36 -4.39
CA ALA A 54 2.33 3.65 -3.71
C ALA A 54 0.96 3.96 -3.09
N ALA A 55 -0.13 3.71 -3.82
CA ALA A 55 -1.49 3.87 -3.31
C ALA A 55 -1.72 3.00 -2.05
N VAL A 56 -1.23 1.75 -2.06
CA VAL A 56 -1.31 0.86 -0.90
C VAL A 56 -0.45 1.33 0.26
N TYR A 57 0.77 1.82 0.01
CA TYR A 57 1.64 2.36 1.05
C TYR A 57 1.00 3.57 1.76
N ILE A 58 0.22 4.40 1.06
CA ILE A 58 -0.54 5.50 1.69
C ILE A 58 -1.59 4.94 2.65
N LYS A 59 -2.32 3.88 2.26
CA LYS A 59 -3.29 3.19 3.13
C LYS A 59 -2.60 2.56 4.34
N LEU A 60 -1.46 1.91 4.14
CA LEU A 60 -0.60 1.34 5.18
C LEU A 60 -0.18 2.42 6.20
N ALA A 61 0.33 3.55 5.72
CA ALA A 61 0.76 4.66 6.56
C ALA A 61 -0.41 5.21 7.40
N GLY A 62 -1.60 5.31 6.81
CA GLY A 62 -2.82 5.66 7.52
C GLY A 62 -3.15 4.69 8.67
N CYS A 63 -2.90 3.39 8.49
CA CYS A 63 -3.06 2.39 9.55
C CYS A 63 -2.04 2.59 10.66
N HIS A 64 -0.76 2.80 10.33
CA HIS A 64 0.29 3.06 11.32
C HIS A 64 0.04 4.34 12.13
N ILE A 65 -0.51 5.40 11.53
CA ILE A 65 -0.92 6.61 12.27
C ILE A 65 -2.00 6.29 13.30
N LYS A 66 -2.98 5.44 12.95
CA LYS A 66 -4.03 5.00 13.88
C LYS A 66 -3.50 4.14 15.01
N LEU A 67 -2.37 3.46 14.80
CA LEU A 67 -1.65 2.65 15.79
C LEU A 67 -0.65 3.47 16.64
N ASP A 68 -0.55 4.78 16.42
CA ASP A 68 0.49 5.67 16.96
C ASP A 68 1.94 5.35 16.55
N SER A 69 2.14 4.48 15.55
CA SER A 69 3.43 4.12 14.95
C SER A 69 3.91 5.18 13.94
N LYS A 70 4.31 6.35 14.45
CA LYS A 70 4.67 7.52 13.61
C LYS A 70 5.92 7.30 12.75
N HIS A 71 6.90 6.51 13.22
CA HIS A 71 8.15 6.25 12.48
C HIS A 71 7.89 5.36 11.25
N GLU A 72 7.08 4.33 11.44
CA GLU A 72 6.64 3.39 10.43
C GLU A 72 5.75 4.08 9.40
N ALA A 73 4.82 4.94 9.85
CA ALA A 73 4.01 5.75 8.95
C ALA A 73 4.86 6.67 8.05
N ALA A 74 5.88 7.33 8.62
CA ALA A 74 6.77 8.20 7.85
C ALA A 74 7.53 7.41 6.79
N SER A 75 8.07 6.24 7.16
CA SER A 75 8.76 5.35 6.22
C SER A 75 7.84 4.89 5.08
N ALA A 76 6.60 4.48 5.40
CA ALA A 76 5.62 4.09 4.40
C ALA A 76 5.25 5.23 3.43
N TYR A 77 5.08 6.46 3.92
CA TYR A 77 4.86 7.62 3.05
C TYR A 77 6.06 7.94 2.15
N VAL A 78 7.28 7.76 2.65
CA VAL A 78 8.50 7.93 1.86
C VAL A 78 8.57 6.87 0.76
N ASP A 79 8.29 5.61 1.07
CA ASP A 79 8.21 4.52 0.06
C ASP A 79 7.12 4.79 -0.99
N ALA A 80 5.96 5.30 -0.57
CA ALA A 80 4.90 5.71 -1.50
C ALA A 80 5.36 6.83 -2.45
N ALA A 81 5.94 7.90 -1.89
CA ALA A 81 6.44 9.03 -2.68
C ALA A 81 7.56 8.61 -3.65
N ASN A 82 8.48 7.75 -3.21
CA ASN A 82 9.52 7.20 -4.08
C ASN A 82 8.95 6.32 -5.19
N SER A 83 7.90 5.55 -4.89
CA SER A 83 7.22 4.71 -5.87
C SER A 83 6.51 5.54 -6.94
N TYR A 84 5.80 6.61 -6.54
CA TYR A 84 5.22 7.57 -7.50
C TYR A 84 6.28 8.36 -8.29
N LYS A 85 7.44 8.65 -7.71
CA LYS A 85 8.55 9.24 -8.48
C LYS A 85 9.07 8.27 -9.55
N LYS A 86 9.03 6.97 -9.28
CA LYS A 86 9.43 5.91 -10.23
C LYS A 86 8.37 5.59 -11.29
N THR A 87 7.08 5.86 -11.05
CA THR A 87 6.02 5.65 -12.05
C THR A 87 6.05 6.64 -13.20
N SER A 88 6.89 7.68 -13.15
CA SER A 88 7.01 8.64 -14.25
C SER A 88 7.91 8.11 -15.38
N PRO A 89 7.37 7.63 -16.52
CA PRO A 89 7.98 7.95 -17.78
C PRO A 89 7.81 9.45 -18.00
N LYS A 90 8.93 10.16 -18.21
CA LYS A 90 8.97 11.52 -18.73
C LYS A 90 8.01 11.62 -19.93
N GLY A 91 6.86 12.27 -19.75
CA GLY A 91 5.74 12.17 -20.68
C GLY A 91 5.00 13.48 -20.97
N TYR A 92 5.60 14.64 -20.69
CA TYR A 92 5.13 15.92 -21.22
C TYR A 92 6.33 16.76 -21.70
N CYS A 93 6.98 16.26 -22.75
CA CYS A 93 7.58 17.10 -23.77
C CYS A 93 6.85 16.74 -25.07
N LEU A 94 5.90 17.59 -25.45
CA LEU A 94 5.07 17.66 -26.66
C LEU A 94 3.92 18.60 -26.21
N SER A 95 3.87 19.88 -26.56
CA SER A 95 4.34 20.58 -27.76
C SER A 95 4.57 22.06 -27.46
#